data_AF-A0A6L5BAH7-F1
#
_entry.id   AF-A0A6L5BAH7-F1
#
_cell.length_a   1.000
_cell.length_b   1.000
_cell.length_c   1.000
_cell.angle_alpha   90.00
_cell.angle_beta   90.00
_cell.angle_gamma   90.00
#
_symmetry.space_group_name_H-M   'P 1'
#
loop_
_entity.id
_entity.type
_entity.pdbx_description
1 polymer ?
#
loop_
_entity_poly.entity_id
_entity_poly.type
_entity_poly.pdbx_seq_one_letter_code
_entity_poly.pdbx_strand_id
1 'polypeptide(L)'
;TQGYFSLCYKKEEGIEEKVPTVTFHFSGADVELSALNTLLEVEEGVICLSMVPASDELGAIFGNLQQINYLVGYDLVSNTVSFKKSDCTQL
;
A
#
# COMPACT_ATOMS: atom_id res chain seq x y z
N THR A 1 -0.48 12.37 18.59
CA THR A 1 -0.04 11.45 17.53
C THR A 1 1.32 11.88 16.97
N GLN A 2 2.40 11.50 17.66
CA GLN A 2 3.75 11.52 17.09
C GLN A 2 4.20 10.06 17.04
N GLY A 3 3.44 9.29 16.26
CA GLY A 3 3.64 7.85 16.07
C GLY A 3 4.42 7.59 14.79
N TYR A 4 4.64 6.32 14.49
CA TYR A 4 5.38 5.81 13.32
C TYR A 4 5.00 6.49 11.97
N PHE A 5 3.76 7.01 11.85
CA PHE A 5 3.28 7.74 10.67
C PHE A 5 3.36 9.25 10.87
N SER A 6 3.92 9.96 9.89
CA SER A 6 4.15 11.41 9.96
C SER A 6 3.10 12.27 9.23
N LEU A 7 2.32 11.68 8.32
CA LEU A 7 1.31 12.38 7.52
C LEU A 7 -0.08 11.81 7.78
N CYS A 8 -0.92 12.57 8.48
CA CYS A 8 -2.25 12.15 8.90
C CYS A 8 -3.31 13.22 8.64
N TYR A 9 -4.55 12.76 8.47
CA TYR A 9 -5.72 13.57 8.16
C TYR A 9 -6.90 13.12 9.02
N LYS A 10 -7.89 14.02 9.16
CA LYS A 10 -9.19 13.63 9.71
C LYS A 10 -9.88 12.69 8.71
N LYS A 11 -10.42 11.58 9.20
CA LYS A 11 -11.23 10.68 8.40
C LYS A 11 -12.57 11.35 8.13
N GLU A 12 -12.76 11.78 6.89
CA GLU A 12 -14.03 12.29 6.39
C GLU A 12 -14.80 11.17 5.66
N GLU A 13 -16.11 11.30 5.60
CA GLU A 13 -16.92 10.46 4.72
C GLU A 13 -16.49 10.67 3.26
N GLY A 14 -16.35 9.58 2.52
CA GLY A 14 -15.91 9.61 1.13
C GLY A 14 -14.45 10.04 0.93
N ILE A 15 -13.59 9.84 1.94
CA ILE A 15 -12.17 10.18 1.80
C ILE A 15 -11.47 9.27 0.79
N GLU A 16 -11.89 8.01 0.67
CA GLU A 16 -11.29 7.01 -0.21
C GLU A 16 -11.37 7.39 -1.69
N GLU A 17 -12.44 8.07 -2.10
CA GLU A 17 -12.64 8.58 -3.46
C GLU A 17 -11.80 9.83 -3.76
N LYS A 18 -11.35 10.54 -2.72
CA LYS A 18 -10.49 11.73 -2.85
C LYS A 18 -9.00 11.37 -2.93
N VAL A 19 -8.62 10.15 -2.55
CA VAL A 19 -7.22 9.71 -2.59
C VAL A 19 -6.84 9.39 -4.03
N PRO A 20 -5.76 9.98 -4.56
CA PRO A 20 -5.29 9.61 -5.88
C PRO A 20 -4.78 8.17 -5.90
N THR A 21 -4.98 7.48 -7.02
CA THR A 21 -4.27 6.22 -7.28
C THR A 21 -2.77 6.47 -7.26
N VAL A 22 -2.03 5.65 -6.51
CA VAL A 22 -0.57 5.67 -6.49
C VAL A 22 -0.06 4.46 -7.27
N THR A 23 0.74 4.69 -8.31
CA THR A 23 1.30 3.61 -9.12
C THR A 23 2.75 3.35 -8.73
N PHE A 24 3.05 2.11 -8.35
CA PHE A 24 4.42 1.64 -8.17
C PHE A 24 4.91 1.03 -9.49
N HIS A 25 5.88 1.70 -10.11
CA HIS A 25 6.51 1.26 -11.35
C HIS A 25 7.68 0.32 -11.04
N PHE A 26 7.48 -0.97 -11.27
CA PHE A 26 8.53 -1.98 -11.23
C PHE A 26 9.05 -2.27 -12.64
N SER A 27 10.21 -2.92 -12.73
CA SER A 27 10.73 -3.38 -14.02
C SER A 27 9.77 -4.42 -14.62
N GLY A 28 8.97 -4.01 -15.61
CA GLY A 28 8.03 -4.88 -16.33
C GLY A 28 6.63 -5.00 -15.71
N ALA A 29 6.31 -4.21 -14.68
CA ALA A 29 4.97 -4.21 -14.08
C ALA A 29 4.63 -2.86 -13.44
N ASP A 30 3.37 -2.46 -13.57
CA ASP A 30 2.78 -1.35 -12.83
C ASP A 30 1.80 -1.91 -11.80
N VAL A 31 1.99 -1.54 -10.53
CA VAL A 31 1.10 -1.93 -9.43
C VAL A 31 0.34 -0.72 -8.94
N GLU A 32 -0.96 -0.68 -9.22
CA GLU A 32 -1.85 0.42 -8.87
C GLU A 32 -2.43 0.26 -7.46
N LEU A 33 -2.16 1.23 -6.61
CA LEU A 33 -2.62 1.25 -5.23
C LEU A 33 -3.80 2.21 -5.07
N SER A 34 -4.86 1.71 -4.44
CA SER A 34 -6.03 2.51 -4.05
C SER A 34 -5.88 3.07 -2.65
N ALA A 35 -6.85 3.88 -2.18
CA ALA A 35 -6.90 4.38 -0.81
C ALA A 35 -6.66 3.30 0.25
N LEU A 36 -7.24 2.10 0.04
CA LEU A 36 -7.11 0.94 0.91
C LEU A 36 -5.65 0.48 1.11
N ASN A 37 -4.81 0.71 0.10
CA ASN A 37 -3.41 0.29 0.09
C ASN A 37 -2.48 1.40 0.61
N THR A 38 -2.90 2.66 0.53
CA THR A 38 -2.06 3.85 0.80
C THR A 38 -2.39 4.54 2.11
N LEU A 39 -3.56 4.28 2.70
CA LEU A 39 -3.99 4.87 3.96
C LEU A 39 -4.30 3.79 4.99
N LEU A 40 -4.07 4.13 6.26
CA LEU A 40 -4.43 3.30 7.40
C LEU A 40 -5.14 4.16 8.45
N GLU A 41 -6.28 3.70 8.96
CA GLU A 41 -6.90 4.30 10.14
C GLU A 41 -6.12 3.84 11.39
N VAL A 42 -5.46 4.79 12.05
CA VAL A 42 -4.56 4.51 13.19
C VAL A 42 -5.25 4.71 14.53
N GLU A 43 -6.26 5.57 14.56
CA GLU A 43 -7.11 5.90 15.71
C GLU A 43 -8.50 6.27 15.16
N GLU A 44 -9.53 6.24 16.01
CA GLU A 44 -10.90 6.57 15.60
C GLU A 44 -10.96 7.96 14.94
N GLY A 45 -11.33 7.99 13.66
CA GLY A 45 -11.46 9.25 12.92
C GLY A 45 -10.14 9.85 12.43
N VAL A 46 -9.02 9.13 12.53
CA VAL A 46 -7.69 9.57 12.06
C VAL A 46 -7.10 8.55 11.11
N ILE A 47 -6.88 8.98 9.88
CA ILE A 47 -6.21 8.20 8.83
C ILE A 47 -4.83 8.76 8.54
N CYS A 48 -3.87 7.90 8.28
CA CYS A 48 -2.50 8.30 7.96
C CYS A 48 -2.01 7.63 6.68
N LEU A 49 -1.09 8.31 5.98
CA LEU A 49 -0.35 7.72 4.88
C LEU A 49 0.45 6.51 5.41
N SER A 50 0.24 5.34 4.81
CA SER A 50 0.89 4.08 5.19
C SER A 50 2.28 3.91 4.57
N MET A 51 2.93 5.02 4.20
CA MET A 51 4.28 5.09 3.66
C MET A 51 5.10 6.02 4.54
N VAL A 52 6.23 5.51 5.03
CA VAL A 52 7.14 6.22 5.92
C VAL A 52 8.49 6.42 5.22
N PRO A 53 9.30 7.42 5.66
CA PRO A 53 10.64 7.57 5.15
C PRO A 53 11.44 6.27 5.28
N ALA A 54 12.05 5.82 4.17
CA ALA A 54 12.96 4.70 4.20
C ALA A 54 14.27 5.10 4.89
N SER A 55 14.87 4.16 5.64
CA SER A 55 16.25 4.32 6.13
C SER A 55 17.24 3.78 5.10
N ASP A 56 18.43 4.38 5.05
CA ASP A 56 19.49 3.94 4.12
C ASP A 56 19.91 2.47 4.32
N GLU A 57 19.80 1.96 5.56
CA GLU A 57 20.19 0.58 5.90
C GLU A 57 19.20 -0.48 5.40
N LEU A 58 17.90 -0.18 5.40
CA LEU A 58 16.85 -1.15 5.03
C LEU A 58 16.34 -0.97 3.60
N GLY A 59 16.55 0.20 3.01
CA GLY A 59 16.00 0.54 1.70
C GLY A 59 14.47 0.66 1.72
N ALA A 60 13.87 0.67 0.52
CA ALA A 60 12.42 0.73 0.37
C ALA A 60 11.79 -0.66 0.54
N ILE A 61 10.75 -0.75 1.37
CA ILE A 61 10.01 -1.99 1.61
C ILE A 61 8.61 -1.87 1.01
N PHE A 62 8.24 -2.81 0.15
CA PHE A 62 6.87 -2.95 -0.34
C PHE A 62 6.06 -3.83 0.63
N GLY A 63 5.38 -3.18 1.58
CA GLY A 63 4.77 -3.83 2.74
C GLY A 63 3.48 -4.59 2.45
N ASN A 64 2.95 -5.24 3.49
CA ASN A 64 1.70 -6.02 3.42
C ASN A 64 0.49 -5.17 3.04
N LEU A 65 0.41 -3.91 3.50
CA LEU A 65 -0.70 -3.00 3.17
C LEU A 65 -0.79 -2.73 1.67
N GLN A 66 0.38 -2.56 1.02
CA GLN A 66 0.45 -2.37 -0.42
C GLN A 66 0.16 -3.67 -1.21
N GLN A 67 0.17 -4.83 -0.55
CA GLN A 67 -0.17 -6.13 -1.14
C GLN A 67 -1.62 -6.57 -0.87
N ILE A 68 -2.41 -5.81 -0.10
CA ILE A 68 -3.84 -6.12 0.12
C ILE A 68 -4.58 -6.19 -1.22
N ASN A 69 -5.39 -7.24 -1.41
CA ASN A 69 -6.15 -7.50 -2.63
C ASN A 69 -5.26 -7.70 -3.87
N TYR A 70 -4.08 -8.28 -3.65
CA TYR A 70 -3.22 -8.81 -4.70
C TYR A 70 -2.89 -10.28 -4.42
N LEU A 71 -3.04 -11.12 -5.45
CA LEU A 71 -2.36 -12.40 -5.49
C LEU A 71 -0.91 -12.14 -5.89
N VAL A 72 0.01 -12.46 -4.98
CA VAL A 72 1.45 -12.28 -5.18
C VAL A 72 2.10 -13.62 -5.46
N GLY A 73 2.59 -13.78 -6.68
CA GLY A 73 3.31 -14.97 -7.12
C GLY A 73 4.81 -14.79 -6.91
N TYR A 74 5.45 -15.78 -6.30
CA TYR A 74 6.90 -15.84 -6.10
C TYR A 74 7.45 -17.01 -6.91
N ASP A 75 8.01 -16.74 -8.09
CA ASP A 75 8.67 -17.74 -8.91
C ASP A 75 10.18 -17.70 -8.67
N LEU A 76 10.65 -18.65 -7.87
CA LEU A 76 12.05 -18.78 -7.50
C LEU A 76 12.91 -19.39 -8.62
N VAL A 77 12.31 -20.05 -9.62
CA VAL A 77 13.03 -20.61 -10.77
C VAL A 77 13.35 -19.51 -11.77
N SER A 78 12.37 -18.63 -12.06
CA SER A 78 12.55 -17.51 -12.98
C SER A 78 13.02 -16.21 -12.30
N ASN A 79 13.21 -16.21 -10.97
CA ASN A 79 13.54 -15.03 -10.16
C ASN A 79 12.56 -13.86 -10.38
N THR A 80 11.27 -14.15 -10.44
CA THR A 80 10.23 -13.16 -10.76
C THR A 80 9.18 -13.09 -9.66
N VAL A 81 8.79 -11.86 -9.32
CA VAL A 81 7.60 -11.58 -8.50
C VAL A 81 6.51 -11.04 -9.42
N SER A 82 5.30 -11.61 -9.34
CA SER A 82 4.16 -11.22 -10.15
C SER A 82 3.01 -10.74 -9.27
N PHE A 83 2.31 -9.69 -9.70
CA PHE A 83 1.18 -9.12 -9.00
C PHE A 83 -0.09 -9.27 -9.85
N LYS A 84 -1.15 -9.80 -9.26
CA LYS A 84 -2.48 -9.82 -9.88
C LYS A 84 -3.51 -9.24 -8.93
N LYS A 85 -4.09 -8.10 -9.30
CA LYS A 85 -5.20 -7.49 -8.54
C LYS A 85 -6.35 -8.51 -8.43
N SER A 86 -6.83 -8.72 -7.22
CA SER A 86 -7.81 -9.76 -6.90
C SER A 86 -8.70 -9.33 -5.74
N ASP A 87 -9.97 -9.69 -5.79
CA ASP A 87 -10.80 -9.63 -4.59
C ASP A 87 -10.49 -10.86 -3.73
N CYS A 88 -9.75 -10.65 -2.64
CA CYS A 88 -9.34 -11.75 -1.75
C CYS A 88 -10.47 -12.25 -0.84
N THR A 89 -11.66 -11.63 -0.88
CA THR A 89 -12.84 -12.10 -0.14
C THR A 89 -13.63 -13.19 -0.89
N GLN A 90 -13.32 -13.40 -2.17
CA GLN A 90 -14.04 -14.31 -3.08
C GLN A 90 -13.17 -15.47 -3.60
N LEU A 91 -12.12 -15.84 -2.86
CA LEU A 91 -11.21 -16.94 -3.22
C LEU A 91 -11.78 -18.32 -2.95
#